data_AF-A0A6B3FF53-F1
#
_entry.id   AF-A0A6B3FF53-F1
#
_cell.length_a   1.000
_cell.length_b   1.000
_cell.length_c   1.000
_cell.angle_alpha   90.00
_cell.angle_beta   90.00
_cell.angle_gamma   90.00
#
_symmetry.space_group_name_H-M   'P 1'
#
loop_
_entity.id
_entity.type
_entity.pdbx_description
1 polymer ?
#
loop_
_entity_poly.entity_id
_entity_poly.type
_entity_poly.pdbx_seq_one_letter_code
_entity_poly.pdbx_strand_id
1 'polypeptide(L)' 'LTAAAERYGTPLYLLDEEQVRARARAYRAAFPEAGVHYAAKAFLCRALVRWLAEEGLGLDVCSAGELELAV' A
#
# COMPACT_ATOMS: atom_id res chain seq x y z
N LEU A 1 8.21 18.92 3.86
CA LEU A 1 8.33 18.12 5.11
C LEU A 1 8.11 18.98 6.37
N THR A 2 8.71 20.18 6.48
CA THR A 2 8.55 21.09 7.64
C THR A 2 7.09 21.37 8.02
N ALA A 3 6.25 21.78 7.05
CA ALA A 3 4.84 22.05 7.30
C ALA A 3 4.05 20.82 7.81
N ALA A 4 4.44 19.61 7.39
CA ALA A 4 3.82 18.37 7.88
C ALA A 4 4.28 18.04 9.31
N ALA A 5 5.56 18.24 9.62
CA ALA A 5 6.08 18.06 10.98
C ALA A 5 5.46 19.04 11.98
N GLU A 6 5.27 20.31 11.57
CA GLU A 6 4.60 21.32 12.39
C GLU A 6 3.11 20.98 12.61
N ARG A 7 2.43 20.49 11.57
CA ARG A 7 1.00 20.16 11.65
C ARG A 7 0.70 18.86 12.41
N TYR A 8 1.51 17.83 12.24
CA TYR A 8 1.23 16.47 12.73
C TYR A 8 2.18 15.99 13.85
N GLY A 9 3.21 16.77 14.18
CA GLY A 9 4.22 16.40 15.18
C GLY A 9 5.24 15.37 14.66
N THR A 10 6.16 14.96 15.53
CA THR A 10 7.18 13.94 15.24
C THR A 10 7.31 12.94 16.39
N PRO A 11 7.61 11.64 16.13
CA PRO A 11 7.97 11.05 14.83
C PRO A 11 6.76 10.88 13.90
N LEU A 12 6.98 11.10 12.59
CA LEU A 12 5.94 11.09 11.56
C LEU A 12 6.35 10.20 10.39
N TYR A 13 5.46 9.27 10.02
CA TYR A 13 5.54 8.54 8.74
C TYR A 13 4.67 9.26 7.69
N LEU A 14 5.26 9.51 6.52
CA LEU A 14 4.57 10.06 5.36
C LEU A 14 4.61 9.04 4.22
N LEU A 15 3.44 8.72 3.68
CA LEU A 15 3.30 7.87 2.50
C LEU A 15 2.91 8.74 1.31
N ASP A 16 3.68 8.64 0.22
CA ASP A 16 3.36 9.26 -1.05
C ASP A 16 2.44 8.31 -1.84
N GLU A 17 1.16 8.68 -1.94
CA GLU A 17 0.15 7.88 -2.62
C GLU A 17 0.48 7.64 -4.10
N GLU A 18 0.93 8.68 -4.82
CA GLU A 18 1.22 8.54 -6.25
C GLU A 18 2.43 7.63 -6.46
N GLN A 19 3.41 7.69 -5.57
CA GLN A 19 4.55 6.77 -5.64
C GLN A 19 4.13 5.31 -5.44
N VAL A 20 3.21 5.03 -4.51
CA VAL A 20 2.65 3.69 -4.30
C VAL A 20 1.91 3.22 -5.55
N ARG A 21 1.04 4.08 -6.12
CA ARG A 21 0.27 3.76 -7.33
C ARG A 21 1.16 3.54 -8.55
N ALA A 22 2.15 4.39 -8.75
CA ALA A 22 3.12 4.26 -9.83
C ALA A 22 3.87 2.92 -9.76
N ARG A 23 4.28 2.48 -8.56
CA ARG A 23 4.90 1.16 -8.36
C ARG A 23 3.93 0.02 -8.67
N ALA A 24 2.69 0.11 -8.19
CA ALA A 24 1.66 -0.88 -8.45
C ALA A 24 1.45 -1.08 -9.97
N ARG A 25 1.29 0.03 -10.71
CA ARG A 25 1.17 0.02 -12.18
C ARG A 25 2.42 -0.56 -12.85
N ALA A 26 3.61 -0.21 -12.38
CA ALA A 26 4.87 -0.72 -12.92
C ALA A 26 4.97 -2.25 -12.79
N TYR A 27 4.60 -2.82 -11.63
CA TYR A 27 4.60 -4.27 -11.45
C TYR A 27 3.55 -4.96 -12.32
N ARG A 28 2.34 -4.40 -12.41
CA ARG A 28 1.28 -4.90 -13.30
C ARG A 28 1.72 -4.93 -14.77
N ALA A 29 2.41 -3.89 -15.22
CA ALA A 29 2.93 -3.81 -16.58
C ALA A 29 4.08 -4.80 -16.83
N ALA A 30 4.93 -5.05 -15.83
CA ALA A 30 6.04 -6.00 -15.93
C ALA A 30 5.59 -7.47 -15.92
N PHE A 31 4.44 -7.77 -15.28
CA PHE A 31 3.93 -9.13 -15.12
C PHE A 31 2.46 -9.24 -15.56
N PRO A 32 2.13 -9.04 -16.84
CA PRO A 32 0.75 -8.94 -17.32
C PRO A 32 -0.08 -10.22 -17.10
N GLU A 33 0.57 -11.38 -17.12
CA GLU A 33 -0.08 -12.69 -16.99
C GLU A 33 -0.08 -13.21 -15.53
N ALA A 34 0.59 -12.53 -14.59
CA ALA A 34 0.71 -12.99 -13.22
C ALA A 34 -0.07 -12.10 -12.24
N GLY A 35 -0.66 -12.72 -11.22
CA GLY A 35 -1.22 -11.98 -10.09
C GLY A 35 -0.13 -11.34 -9.25
N VAL A 36 -0.08 -10.01 -9.24
CA VAL A 36 0.82 -9.25 -8.37
C VAL A 36 0.15 -9.05 -7.01
N HIS A 37 0.79 -9.54 -5.96
CA HIS A 37 0.28 -9.45 -4.59
C HIS A 37 1.25 -8.64 -3.72
N TYR A 38 0.72 -7.63 -3.02
CA TYR A 38 1.49 -6.87 -2.04
C TYR A 38 1.56 -7.65 -0.72
N ALA A 39 2.75 -7.81 -0.16
CA ALA A 39 2.94 -8.51 1.10
C ALA A 39 2.57 -7.61 2.30
N ALA A 40 1.46 -7.92 2.96
CA ALA A 40 0.88 -7.13 4.06
C ALA A 40 1.87 -6.86 5.20
N LYS A 41 2.75 -7.83 5.48
CA LYS A 41 3.84 -7.75 6.47
C LYS A 41 4.79 -6.57 6.29
N ALA A 42 4.90 -6.00 5.08
CA ALA A 42 5.79 -4.87 4.82
C ALA A 42 5.30 -3.58 5.49
N PHE A 43 3.99 -3.32 5.38
CA PHE A 43 3.26 -2.21 6.01
C PHE A 43 1.79 -2.35 5.63
N LEU A 44 0.85 -2.17 6.57
CA LEU A 44 -0.58 -2.31 6.32
C LEU A 44 -1.39 -1.21 6.98
N CYS A 45 -2.24 -0.56 6.18
CA CYS A 45 -3.28 0.35 6.66
C CYS A 45 -4.44 0.39 5.64
N ARG A 46 -5.62 0.84 6.07
CA ARG A 46 -6.83 0.86 5.20
C ARG A 46 -6.64 1.68 3.93
N ALA A 47 -5.93 2.81 4.00
CA ALA A 47 -5.68 3.65 2.84
C ALA A 47 -4.83 2.92 1.80
N LEU A 48 -3.76 2.25 2.22
CA LEU A 48 -2.89 1.48 1.34
C LEU A 48 -3.65 0.32 0.68
N VAL A 49 -4.41 -0.45 1.44
CA VAL A 49 -5.20 -1.58 0.91
C VAL A 49 -6.14 -1.10 -0.19
N ARG A 50 -6.85 0.01 0.06
CA ARG A 50 -7.73 0.62 -0.94
C ARG A 50 -6.98 1.00 -2.21
N TRP A 51 -5.84 1.69 -2.09
CA TRP A 51 -5.06 2.10 -3.26
C TRP A 51 -4.56 0.91 -4.08
N LEU A 52 -4.07 -0.14 -3.42
CA LEU A 52 -3.60 -1.36 -4.09
C LEU A 52 -4.75 -2.07 -4.83
N ALA A 53 -5.93 -2.16 -4.22
CA ALA A 53 -7.12 -2.73 -4.85
C ALA A 53 -7.56 -1.92 -6.08
N GLU A 54 -7.57 -0.59 -5.99
CA GLU A 54 -7.88 0.31 -7.12
C GLU A 54 -6.89 0.16 -8.28
N GLU A 55 -5.61 -0.12 -8.00
CA GLU A 55 -4.58 -0.39 -9.01
C GLU A 55 -4.55 -1.86 -9.48
N GLY A 56 -5.46 -2.70 -8.99
CA GLY A 56 -5.61 -4.10 -9.41
C GLY A 56 -4.55 -5.06 -8.87
N LEU A 57 -3.97 -4.77 -7.71
CA LEU A 57 -3.09 -5.67 -6.97
C LEU A 57 -3.89 -6.50 -5.96
N GLY A 58 -3.45 -7.74 -5.75
CA GLY A 58 -3.90 -8.56 -4.63
C GLY A 58 -3.12 -8.25 -3.35
N LEU A 59 -3.52 -8.88 -2.25
CA LEU A 59 -2.86 -8.77 -0.94
C LEU A 59 -2.45 -10.17 -0.46
N ASP A 60 -1.17 -10.33 -0.10
CA ASP A 60 -0.64 -11.51 0.57
C ASP A 60 -0.68 -11.29 2.09
N VAL A 61 -1.50 -12.08 2.77
CA VAL A 61 -1.79 -11.98 4.21
C VAL A 61 -1.28 -13.21 4.97
N CYS A 62 -0.79 -12.99 6.18
CA CYS A 62 -0.15 -14.01 7.03
C CYS A 62 -0.86 -14.18 8.39
N SER A 63 -1.91 -13.41 8.68
CA SER A 63 -2.66 -13.46 9.94
C SER A 63 -4.14 -13.10 9.76
N ALA A 64 -4.96 -13.49 10.74
CA ALA A 64 -6.39 -13.14 10.74
C ALA A 64 -6.62 -11.61 10.76
N GLY A 65 -5.77 -10.85 11.46
CA GLY A 65 -5.89 -9.39 11.52
C GLY A 65 -5.55 -8.71 10.19
N GLU A 66 -4.61 -9.25 9.41
CA GLU A 66 -4.34 -8.75 8.06
C GLU A 66 -5.47 -9.09 7.09
N LEU A 67 -6.08 -10.28 7.24
CA LEU A 67 -7.24 -10.68 6.46
C LEU A 67 -8.45 -9.78 6.75
N GLU A 68 -8.70 -9.43 8.01
CA GLU A 68 -9.80 -8.51 8.39
C GLU A 68 -9.66 -7.12 7.73
N LEU A 69 -8.42 -6.65 7.52
CA LEU A 69 -8.15 -5.40 6.82
C LEU A 69 -8.28 -5.51 5.29
N ALA A 70 -8.23 -6.73 4.76
CA ALA A 70 -8.27 -7.04 3.32
C ALA A 70 -9.70 -7.19 2.76
N VAL A 71 -10.70 -7.35 3.64
CA VAL A 71 -12.12 -7.59 3.30
C VAL A 71 -12.92 -6.29 3.32
#